data_AF-A0A8S3G0C7-F1
#
_entry.id   AF-A0A8S3G0C7-F1
#
_cell.length_a   1.000
_cell.length_b   1.000
_cell.length_c   1.000
_cell.angle_alpha   90.00
_cell.angle_beta   90.00
_cell.angle_gamma   90.00
#
_symmetry.space_group_name_H-M   'P 1'
#
loop_
_entity.id
_entity.type
_entity.pdbx_description
1 polymer ?
#
loop_
_entity_poly.entity_id
_entity_poly.type
_entity_poly.pdbx_seq_one_letter_code
_entity_poly.pdbx_strand_id
1 'polypeptide(L)'
;MIVARVKDRQLTSDIIPLIDTIYPWPHSLKHIRRLHKNDNHLDILLYPSSFVTPLEKTEFDKYFENETRLINIPENPCLLKWQYDICIKEHWPGLAFRENKILEQSQLHKDLTEQDDIILDLFQKIQENDKESHYAIIVDNERQIPLVGSRDYRDKHPLQHSTMVAIDLLAADSVYLRENLIE
;
A
#
# COMPACT_ATOMS: atom_id res chain seq x y z
N MET A 1 -10.18 15.31 -5.06
CA MET A 1 -9.49 16.62 -5.21
C MET A 1 -9.99 17.31 -6.46
N ILE A 2 -9.81 18.64 -6.57
CA ILE A 2 -10.22 19.41 -7.74
C ILE A 2 -8.99 19.70 -8.58
N VAL A 3 -9.06 19.46 -9.89
CA VAL A 3 -8.07 19.94 -10.85
C VAL A 3 -8.64 21.17 -11.52
N ALA A 4 -7.86 22.25 -11.54
CA ALA A 4 -8.13 23.44 -12.32
C ALA A 4 -7.06 23.59 -13.40
N ARG A 5 -7.46 24.05 -14.58
CA ARG A 5 -6.52 24.37 -15.66
C ARG A 5 -6.09 25.83 -15.54
N VAL A 6 -4.80 26.08 -15.59
CA VAL A 6 -4.21 27.42 -15.54
C VAL A 6 -4.29 28.07 -16.92
N LYS A 7 -4.83 29.29 -16.97
CA LYS A 7 -5.07 30.05 -18.20
C LYS A 7 -3.78 30.48 -18.91
N ASP A 8 -2.77 30.89 -18.13
CA ASP A 8 -1.47 31.29 -18.66
C ASP A 8 -0.33 30.69 -17.83
N ARG A 9 0.57 29.98 -18.53
CA ARG A 9 1.75 29.32 -17.95
C ARG A 9 2.76 30.32 -17.40
N GLN A 10 2.75 31.58 -17.84
CA GLN A 10 3.64 32.60 -17.31
C GLN A 10 3.24 33.04 -15.91
N LEU A 11 1.96 32.89 -15.54
CA LEU A 11 1.44 33.27 -14.24
C LEU A 11 1.73 32.24 -13.13
N THR A 12 2.42 31.14 -13.44
CA THR A 12 2.66 30.06 -12.48
C THR A 12 3.43 30.53 -11.23
N SER A 13 4.35 31.50 -11.39
CA SER A 13 5.12 32.08 -10.29
C SER A 13 4.24 32.80 -9.26
N ASP A 14 3.13 33.38 -9.72
CA ASP A 14 2.22 34.18 -8.89
C ASP A 14 1.11 33.30 -8.30
N ILE A 15 0.71 32.28 -9.07
CA ILE A 15 -0.37 31.35 -8.72
C ILE A 15 0.03 30.45 -7.54
N ILE A 16 1.25 29.91 -7.52
CA ILE A 16 1.64 28.94 -6.49
C ILE A 16 1.62 29.55 -5.08
N PRO A 17 2.23 30.73 -4.81
CA PRO A 17 2.15 31.36 -3.49
C PRO A 17 0.72 31.66 -3.05
N LEU A 18 -0.13 32.12 -3.97
CA LEU A 18 -1.55 32.39 -3.72
C LEU A 18 -2.28 31.11 -3.29
N ILE A 19 -2.14 30.05 -4.09
CA ILE A 19 -2.79 28.78 -3.80
C ILE A 19 -2.21 28.15 -2.53
N ASP A 20 -0.91 28.23 -2.25
CA ASP A 20 -0.33 27.69 -1.02
C ASP A 20 -0.86 28.41 0.22
N THR A 21 -1.24 29.68 0.09
CA THR A 21 -1.90 30.45 1.16
C THR A 21 -3.34 30.00 1.37
N ILE A 22 -4.08 29.76 0.29
CA ILE A 22 -5.52 29.49 0.34
C ILE A 22 -5.76 27.99 0.51
N TYR A 23 -5.22 27.17 -0.38
CA TYR A 23 -5.28 25.71 -0.35
C TYR A 23 -3.90 25.12 -0.02
N PRO A 24 -3.44 25.17 1.25
CA PRO A 24 -2.14 24.65 1.63
C PRO A 24 -2.02 23.15 1.31
N TRP A 25 -0.86 22.75 0.79
CA TRP A 25 -0.62 21.36 0.43
C TRP A 25 -0.29 20.54 1.68
N PRO A 26 -1.08 19.50 2.02
CA PRO A 26 -0.85 18.74 3.25
C PRO A 26 0.41 17.86 3.13
N HIS A 27 1.13 17.71 4.24
CA HIS A 27 2.34 16.89 4.30
C HIS A 27 2.11 15.41 3.93
N SER A 28 0.91 14.88 4.17
CA SER A 28 0.52 13.52 3.79
C SER A 28 0.54 13.28 2.28
N LEU A 29 0.46 14.34 1.46
CA LEU A 29 0.42 14.25 0.00
C LEU A 29 1.74 14.68 -0.66
N LYS A 30 2.86 14.62 0.07
CA LYS A 30 4.20 14.96 -0.46
C LYS A 30 4.63 14.08 -1.64
N HIS A 31 4.03 12.91 -1.81
CA HIS A 31 4.25 12.00 -2.93
C HIS A 31 3.52 12.42 -4.20
N ILE A 32 2.81 13.55 -4.19
CA ILE A 32 2.08 14.06 -5.34
C ILE A 32 2.64 15.44 -5.69
N ARG A 33 3.04 15.62 -6.94
CA ARG A 33 3.34 16.93 -7.51
C ARG A 33 2.03 17.63 -7.81
N ARG A 34 1.86 18.79 -7.18
CA ARG A 34 0.67 19.64 -7.30
C ARG A 34 0.41 20.12 -8.73
N LEU A 35 1.47 20.39 -9.49
CA LEU A 35 1.43 20.85 -10.86
C LEU A 35 1.70 19.70 -11.83
N HIS A 36 0.93 19.65 -12.91
CA HIS A 36 1.21 18.78 -14.05
C HIS A 36 1.21 19.56 -15.36
N LYS A 37 2.35 19.54 -16.05
CA LYS A 37 2.52 20.17 -17.35
C LYS A 37 2.25 19.14 -18.44
N ASN A 38 1.20 19.39 -19.22
CA ASN A 38 0.93 18.67 -20.48
C ASN A 38 1.40 19.53 -21.66
N ASP A 39 1.43 19.06 -22.92
CA ASP A 39 2.05 19.83 -24.01
C ASP A 39 1.47 21.25 -24.17
N ASN A 40 0.14 21.37 -24.10
CA ASN A 40 -0.57 22.63 -24.38
C ASN A 40 -1.16 23.34 -23.17
N HIS A 41 -1.20 22.72 -22.00
CA HIS A 41 -1.82 23.30 -20.81
C HIS A 41 -1.03 22.99 -19.54
N LEU A 42 -1.40 23.66 -18.45
CA LEU A 42 -0.87 23.43 -17.12
C LEU A 42 -2.06 23.17 -16.20
N ASP A 43 -2.09 21.99 -15.60
CA ASP A 43 -3.11 21.61 -14.64
C ASP A 43 -2.55 21.71 -13.23
N ILE A 44 -3.38 22.15 -12.29
CA ILE A 44 -3.04 22.25 -10.88
C ILE A 44 -4.06 21.54 -10.00
N LEU A 45 -3.56 20.90 -8.94
CA LEU A 45 -4.39 20.35 -7.89
C LEU A 45 -4.73 21.39 -6.83
N LEU A 46 -6.03 21.53 -6.63
CA LEU A 46 -6.64 22.28 -5.55
C LEU A 46 -7.14 21.29 -4.50
N TYR A 47 -6.70 21.50 -3.27
CA TYR A 47 -7.11 20.73 -2.10
C TYR A 47 -8.04 21.60 -1.26
N PRO A 48 -9.35 21.66 -1.58
CA PRO A 48 -10.32 22.32 -0.72
C PRO A 48 -10.42 21.51 0.56
N SER A 49 -9.64 21.88 1.57
CA SER A 49 -9.87 21.37 2.91
C SER A 49 -11.17 21.98 3.43
N SER A 50 -11.88 21.27 4.30
CA SER A 50 -13.11 21.72 4.96
C SER A 50 -12.96 23.02 5.78
N PHE A 51 -11.75 23.54 5.93
CA PHE A 51 -11.41 24.70 6.76
C PHE A 51 -10.99 25.95 5.99
N VAL A 52 -11.01 25.91 4.65
CA VAL A 52 -10.49 26.99 3.81
C VAL A 52 -11.62 27.80 3.18
N THR A 53 -11.46 29.12 3.22
CA THR A 53 -12.31 30.10 2.54
C THR A 53 -12.32 29.80 1.03
N PRO A 54 -13.49 29.57 0.40
CA PRO A 54 -13.55 29.34 -1.03
C PRO A 54 -12.96 30.55 -1.77
N LEU A 55 -12.12 30.28 -2.79
CA LEU A 55 -11.53 31.32 -3.63
C LEU A 55 -12.64 32.19 -4.22
N GLU A 56 -12.50 33.51 -4.14
CA GLU A 56 -13.46 34.40 -4.79
C GLU A 56 -13.48 34.13 -6.29
N LYS A 57 -14.68 34.08 -6.88
CA LYS A 57 -14.86 33.73 -8.29
C LYS A 57 -14.05 34.66 -9.22
N THR A 58 -13.97 35.94 -8.88
CA THR A 58 -13.18 36.95 -9.60
C THR A 58 -11.68 36.63 -9.63
N GLU A 59 -11.11 36.16 -8.52
CA GLU A 59 -9.72 35.70 -8.47
C GLU A 59 -9.54 34.37 -9.18
N PHE A 60 -10.51 33.46 -9.06
CA PHE A 60 -10.49 32.18 -9.77
C PHE A 60 -10.42 32.39 -11.29
N ASP A 61 -11.32 33.20 -11.84
CA ASP A 61 -11.45 33.46 -13.28
C ASP A 61 -10.23 34.23 -13.85
N LYS A 62 -9.44 34.88 -12.99
CA LYS A 62 -8.19 35.55 -13.38
C LYS A 62 -7.09 34.55 -13.73
N TYR A 63 -6.97 33.46 -12.97
CA TYR A 63 -5.85 32.52 -13.05
C TYR A 63 -6.20 31.20 -13.73
N PHE A 64 -7.45 30.77 -13.62
CA PHE A 64 -7.90 29.48 -14.13
C PHE A 64 -8.86 29.63 -15.30
N GLU A 65 -8.89 28.61 -16.14
CA GLU A 65 -10.00 28.41 -17.06
C GLU A 65 -11.23 27.98 -16.27
N ASN A 66 -12.44 28.30 -16.76
CA ASN A 66 -13.71 27.94 -16.12
C ASN A 66 -14.01 26.42 -16.13
N GLU A 67 -13.00 25.59 -16.42
CA GLU A 67 -13.06 24.14 -16.43
C GLU A 67 -12.41 23.59 -15.16
N THR A 68 -13.20 22.91 -14.33
CA THR A 68 -12.69 22.11 -13.22
C THR A 68 -13.14 20.67 -13.36
N ARG A 69 -12.30 19.74 -12.91
CA ARG A 69 -12.63 18.31 -12.87
C ARG A 69 -12.31 17.74 -11.50
N LEU A 70 -13.17 16.83 -11.05
CA LEU A 70 -12.91 16.05 -9.85
C LEU A 70 -12.08 14.84 -10.23
N ILE A 71 -11.02 14.60 -9.47
CA ILE A 71 -10.23 13.38 -9.58
C ILE A 71 -10.05 12.73 -8.21
N ASN A 72 -9.95 11.40 -8.23
CA ASN A 72 -9.54 10.64 -7.08
C ASN A 72 -8.02 10.57 -7.06
N ILE A 73 -7.41 10.84 -5.91
CA ILE A 73 -5.95 10.79 -5.74
C ILE A 73 -5.65 9.81 -4.61
N PRO A 74 -4.68 8.90 -4.80
CA PRO A 74 -4.31 7.96 -3.77
C PRO A 74 -3.72 8.70 -2.56
N GLU A 75 -4.26 8.41 -1.39
CA GLU A 75 -3.80 8.99 -0.11
C GLU A 75 -2.37 8.53 0.23
N ASN A 76 -1.99 7.34 -0.22
CA ASN A 76 -0.69 6.74 0.06
C ASN A 76 0.19 6.71 -1.20
N PRO A 77 1.53 6.80 -1.05
CA PRO A 77 2.44 6.64 -2.17
C PRO A 77 2.39 5.23 -2.76
N CYS A 78 2.57 5.12 -4.07
CA CYS A 78 2.78 3.84 -4.74
C CYS A 78 4.09 3.22 -4.25
N LEU A 79 4.04 1.97 -3.80
CA LEU A 79 5.21 1.24 -3.33
C LEU A 79 5.94 0.55 -4.47
N LEU A 80 5.19 0.17 -5.51
CA LEU A 80 5.65 -0.65 -6.62
C LEU A 80 5.43 0.05 -7.96
N LYS A 81 6.25 -0.32 -8.94
CA LYS A 81 6.27 0.25 -10.27
C LYS A 81 4.95 0.03 -11.00
N TRP A 82 4.38 -1.18 -10.91
CA TRP A 82 3.10 -1.48 -11.54
C TRP A 82 1.95 -0.68 -10.92
N GLN A 83 1.97 -0.45 -9.60
CA GLN A 83 0.97 0.39 -8.93
C GLN A 83 1.07 1.82 -9.43
N TYR A 84 2.29 2.33 -9.53
CA TYR A 84 2.53 3.66 -10.08
C TYR A 84 2.00 3.79 -11.51
N ASP A 85 2.30 2.83 -12.38
CA ASP A 85 1.88 2.85 -13.79
C ASP A 85 0.35 2.83 -13.96
N ILE A 86 -0.36 2.09 -13.09
CA ILE A 86 -1.84 2.14 -13.04
C ILE A 86 -2.30 3.51 -12.53
N CYS A 87 -1.77 3.98 -11.41
CA CYS A 87 -2.23 5.22 -10.79
C CYS A 87 -1.98 6.46 -11.66
N ILE A 88 -0.88 6.55 -12.42
CA ILE A 88 -0.68 7.67 -13.34
C ILE A 88 -1.69 7.68 -14.49
N LYS A 89 -2.14 6.50 -14.91
CA LYS A 89 -3.10 6.33 -16.01
C LYS A 89 -4.52 6.65 -15.56
N GLU A 90 -4.89 6.24 -14.34
CA GLU A 90 -6.26 6.32 -13.84
C GLU A 90 -6.54 7.53 -12.96
N HIS A 91 -5.53 8.16 -12.37
CA HIS A 91 -5.70 9.18 -11.34
C HIS A 91 -5.00 10.49 -11.66
N TRP A 92 -3.68 10.54 -11.45
CA TRP A 92 -2.91 11.77 -11.60
C TRP A 92 -1.48 11.50 -12.09
N PRO A 93 -1.09 12.09 -13.23
CA PRO A 93 0.25 11.86 -13.80
C PRO A 93 1.38 12.55 -13.01
N GLY A 94 1.06 13.45 -12.08
CA GLY A 94 2.04 14.09 -11.21
C GLY A 94 2.43 13.28 -9.97
N LEU A 95 2.11 11.98 -9.89
CA LEU A 95 2.60 11.13 -8.80
C LEU A 95 4.13 11.05 -8.83
N ALA A 96 4.76 11.19 -7.68
CA ALA A 96 6.19 10.99 -7.50
C ALA A 96 6.43 9.53 -7.10
N PHE A 97 7.15 8.80 -7.94
CA PHE A 97 7.58 7.43 -7.63
C PHE A 97 9.08 7.39 -7.37
N ARG A 98 9.45 6.75 -6.27
CA ARG A 98 10.82 6.40 -5.94
C ARG A 98 10.90 4.90 -5.83
N GLU A 99 11.55 4.28 -6.80
CA GLU A 99 11.73 2.84 -6.85
C GLU A 99 12.44 2.34 -5.59
N ASN A 100 11.88 1.29 -4.99
CA ASN A 100 12.52 0.53 -3.92
C ASN A 100 12.89 -0.86 -4.44
N LYS A 101 14.15 -1.02 -4.84
CA LYS A 101 14.66 -2.27 -5.42
C LYS A 101 14.45 -3.49 -4.52
N ILE A 102 14.51 -3.32 -3.20
CA ILE A 102 14.30 -4.41 -2.24
C ILE A 102 12.85 -4.87 -2.30
N LEU A 103 11.90 -3.93 -2.30
CA LEU A 103 10.47 -4.25 -2.38
C LEU A 103 10.11 -4.90 -3.73
N GLU A 104 10.64 -4.35 -4.83
CA GLU A 104 10.43 -4.92 -6.17
C GLU A 104 10.97 -6.35 -6.27
N GLN A 105 12.17 -6.60 -5.76
CA GLN A 105 12.78 -7.93 -5.71
C GLN A 105 11.99 -8.89 -4.80
N SER A 106 11.53 -8.42 -3.64
CA SER A 106 10.74 -9.23 -2.71
C SER A 106 9.39 -9.67 -3.28
N GLN A 107 8.82 -8.92 -4.24
CA GLN A 107 7.60 -9.30 -4.94
C GLN A 107 7.84 -10.12 -6.20
N LEU A 108 9.04 -10.05 -6.80
CA LEU A 108 9.45 -10.93 -7.90
C LEU A 108 9.66 -12.39 -7.46
N HIS A 109 9.78 -12.66 -6.15
CA HIS A 109 9.84 -14.02 -5.58
C HIS A 109 8.46 -14.59 -5.21
N LYS A 110 7.37 -14.12 -5.85
CA LYS A 110 6.02 -14.68 -5.71
C LYS A 110 5.75 -15.90 -6.59
N ASP A 111 6.77 -16.45 -7.24
CA ASP A 111 6.68 -17.82 -7.71
C ASP A 111 6.78 -18.69 -6.46
N LEU A 112 5.64 -19.27 -6.07
CA LEU A 112 5.58 -20.30 -5.04
C LEU A 112 6.71 -21.29 -5.33
N THR A 113 7.66 -21.37 -4.43
CA THR A 113 8.75 -22.34 -4.51
C THR A 113 8.17 -23.75 -4.36
N GLU A 114 8.88 -24.79 -4.80
CA GLU A 114 8.49 -26.19 -4.54
C GLU A 114 8.24 -26.47 -3.03
N GLN A 115 8.75 -25.61 -2.14
CA GLN A 115 8.56 -25.70 -0.70
C GLN A 115 7.27 -25.01 -0.22
N ASP A 116 6.75 -24.03 -0.95
CA ASP A 116 5.40 -23.51 -0.72
C ASP A 116 4.35 -24.60 -0.99
N ASP A 117 4.59 -25.48 -1.98
CA ASP A 117 3.76 -26.67 -2.19
C ASP A 117 3.85 -27.66 -1.02
N ILE A 118 5.02 -27.81 -0.38
CA ILE A 118 5.19 -28.63 0.83
C ILE A 118 4.44 -28.00 2.02
N ILE A 119 4.49 -26.68 2.16
CA ILE A 119 3.75 -25.94 3.18
C ILE A 119 2.24 -26.11 2.94
N LEU A 120 1.79 -25.98 1.69
CA LEU A 120 0.40 -26.18 1.30
C LEU A 120 -0.08 -27.63 1.51
N ASP A 121 0.77 -28.63 1.23
CA ASP A 121 0.51 -30.05 1.51
C ASP A 121 0.40 -30.32 3.02
N LEU A 122 1.29 -29.74 3.83
CA LEU A 122 1.20 -29.79 5.29
C LEU A 122 -0.09 -29.14 5.80
N PHE A 123 -0.47 -27.97 5.26
CA PHE A 123 -1.74 -27.32 5.59
C PHE A 123 -2.95 -28.19 5.21
N GLN A 124 -2.93 -28.85 4.06
CA GLN A 124 -4.00 -29.75 3.63
C GLN A 124 -4.15 -30.97 4.54
N LYS A 125 -3.04 -31.66 4.86
CA LYS A 125 -3.05 -32.81 5.79
C LYS A 125 -3.56 -32.45 7.18
N ILE A 126 -3.22 -31.25 7.64
CA ILE A 126 -3.68 -30.73 8.92
C ILE A 126 -5.18 -30.38 8.86
N GLN A 127 -5.69 -29.81 7.76
CA GLN A 127 -7.10 -29.49 7.56
C GLN A 127 -8.02 -30.71 7.42
N GLU A 128 -7.53 -31.82 6.88
CA GLU A 128 -8.32 -33.06 6.74
C GLU A 128 -8.83 -33.61 8.07
N ASN A 129 -8.16 -33.26 9.18
CA ASN A 129 -8.51 -33.72 10.52
C ASN A 129 -9.52 -32.83 11.26
N ASP A 130 -9.69 -31.56 10.86
CA ASP A 130 -10.66 -30.64 11.47
C ASP A 130 -10.88 -29.38 10.62
N LYS A 131 -12.09 -29.22 10.08
CA LYS A 131 -12.44 -28.19 9.07
C LYS A 131 -12.62 -26.79 9.64
N GLU A 132 -12.75 -26.63 10.95
CA GLU A 132 -13.01 -25.33 11.59
C GLU A 132 -11.82 -24.79 12.39
N SER A 133 -10.71 -25.53 12.41
CA SER A 133 -9.52 -25.15 13.17
C SER A 133 -8.59 -24.23 12.37
N HIS A 134 -8.09 -23.17 13.01
CA HIS A 134 -7.02 -22.34 12.44
C HIS A 134 -5.66 -22.97 12.73
N TYR A 135 -4.71 -22.83 11.80
CA TYR A 135 -3.38 -23.44 11.89
C TYR A 135 -2.28 -22.41 11.69
N ALA A 136 -1.10 -22.68 12.25
CA ALA A 136 0.09 -21.85 12.08
C ALA A 136 1.31 -22.75 11.90
N ILE A 137 2.14 -22.42 10.91
CA ILE A 137 3.42 -23.08 10.66
C ILE A 137 4.52 -22.03 10.72
N ILE A 138 5.58 -22.29 11.47
CA ILE A 138 6.79 -21.47 11.50
C ILE A 138 7.85 -22.14 10.63
N VAL A 139 8.45 -21.38 9.73
CA VAL A 139 9.45 -21.84 8.76
C VAL A 139 10.75 -21.08 8.98
N ASP A 140 11.87 -21.78 8.93
CA ASP A 140 13.20 -21.17 8.86
C ASP A 140 13.37 -20.51 7.49
N ASN A 141 13.45 -19.18 7.44
CA ASN A 141 13.58 -18.45 6.18
C ASN A 141 14.93 -18.65 5.46
N GLU A 142 15.99 -19.06 6.16
CA GLU A 142 17.28 -19.32 5.50
C GLU A 142 17.33 -20.73 4.91
N ARG A 143 16.82 -21.72 5.66
CA ARG A 143 16.84 -23.13 5.24
C ARG A 143 15.60 -23.55 4.47
N GLN A 144 14.56 -22.72 4.52
CA GLN A 144 13.23 -22.97 3.96
C GLN A 144 12.65 -24.32 4.40
N ILE A 145 12.79 -24.63 5.70
CA ILE A 145 12.26 -25.85 6.32
C ILE A 145 11.21 -25.49 7.38
N PRO A 146 10.07 -26.20 7.45
CA PRO A 146 9.12 -26.03 8.54
C PRO A 146 9.77 -26.48 9.85
N LEU A 147 9.71 -25.61 10.85
CA LEU A 147 10.25 -25.86 12.19
C LEU A 147 9.15 -26.39 13.12
N VAL A 148 7.97 -25.76 13.10
CA VAL A 148 6.86 -26.08 14.00
C VAL A 148 5.53 -25.89 13.27
N GLY A 149 4.60 -26.82 13.48
CA GLY A 149 3.19 -26.68 13.11
C GLY A 149 2.31 -26.72 14.35
N SER A 150 1.23 -25.94 14.37
CA SER A 150 0.28 -25.93 15.48
C SER A 150 -1.13 -25.60 15.00
N ARG A 151 -2.10 -25.86 15.89
CA ARG A 151 -3.51 -25.54 15.69
C ARG A 151 -4.06 -24.67 16.81
N ASP A 152 -5.23 -24.13 16.55
CA ASP A 152 -6.01 -23.37 17.51
C ASP A 152 -6.55 -24.29 18.61
N TYR A 153 -6.34 -23.90 19.87
CA TYR A 153 -6.83 -24.59 21.06
C TYR A 153 -7.69 -23.66 21.93
N ARG A 154 -8.39 -22.69 21.31
CA ARG A 154 -9.31 -21.80 22.02
C ARG A 154 -10.49 -22.51 22.67
N ASP A 155 -10.78 -23.75 22.26
CA ASP A 155 -11.70 -24.66 22.95
C ASP A 155 -11.23 -25.01 24.38
N LYS A 156 -9.90 -25.02 24.60
CA LYS A 156 -9.27 -25.28 25.90
C LYS A 156 -8.96 -24.00 26.66
N HIS A 157 -8.38 -23.00 25.99
CA HIS A 157 -8.03 -21.72 26.61
C HIS A 157 -8.06 -20.57 25.61
N PRO A 158 -8.71 -19.43 25.90
CA PRO A 158 -8.96 -18.37 24.92
C PRO A 158 -7.70 -17.70 24.36
N LEU A 159 -6.55 -17.80 25.03
CA LEU A 159 -5.27 -17.29 24.54
C LEU A 159 -4.47 -18.29 23.68
N GLN A 160 -4.89 -19.55 23.59
CA GLN A 160 -4.19 -20.58 22.82
C GLN A 160 -4.56 -20.53 21.34
N HIS A 161 -4.36 -19.37 20.72
CA HIS A 161 -4.38 -19.22 19.27
C HIS A 161 -3.23 -20.04 18.66
N SER A 162 -3.43 -20.58 17.45
CA SER A 162 -2.41 -21.36 16.74
C SER A 162 -1.06 -20.64 16.71
N THR A 163 -1.02 -19.34 16.41
CA THR A 163 0.24 -18.57 16.40
C THR A 163 0.96 -18.55 17.76
N MET A 164 0.22 -18.40 18.86
CA MET A 164 0.80 -18.38 20.21
C MET A 164 1.38 -19.75 20.57
N VAL A 165 0.63 -20.80 20.25
CA VAL A 165 1.04 -22.19 20.49
C VAL A 165 2.26 -22.55 19.64
N ALA A 166 2.32 -22.12 18.38
CA ALA A 166 3.50 -22.32 17.54
C ALA A 166 4.76 -21.66 18.14
N ILE A 167 4.63 -20.44 18.67
CA ILE A 167 5.73 -19.71 19.30
C ILE A 167 6.19 -20.42 20.57
N ASP A 168 5.25 -20.84 21.43
CA ASP A 168 5.57 -21.55 22.66
C ASP A 168 6.26 -22.90 22.37
N LEU A 169 5.77 -23.64 21.37
CA LEU A 169 6.39 -24.89 20.91
C LEU A 169 7.79 -24.64 20.35
N LEU A 170 7.99 -23.60 19.53
CA LEU A 170 9.31 -23.24 19.01
C LEU A 170 10.28 -22.84 20.13
N ALA A 171 9.79 -22.12 21.15
CA ALA A 171 10.59 -21.71 22.30
C ALA A 171 10.94 -22.90 23.21
N ALA A 172 10.04 -23.88 23.35
CA ALA A 172 10.28 -25.11 24.10
C ALA A 172 11.27 -26.04 23.37
N ASP A 173 11.14 -26.19 22.05
CA ASP A 173 11.95 -27.09 21.22
C ASP A 173 13.10 -26.34 20.52
N SER A 174 13.96 -25.65 21.28
CA SER A 174 15.20 -25.04 20.75
C SER A 174 16.16 -26.05 20.06
N VAL A 175 15.88 -27.35 20.18
CA VAL A 175 16.52 -28.44 19.43
C VAL A 175 15.47 -29.54 19.26
N TYR A 176 14.76 -29.64 18.12
CA TYR A 176 14.24 -30.86 17.48
C TYR A 176 13.08 -30.48 16.55
N LEU A 177 13.10 -31.01 15.32
CA LEU A 177 11.96 -31.73 14.73
C LEU A 177 12.32 -32.22 13.33
N ARG A 178 12.57 -33.53 13.23
CA ARG A 178 12.58 -34.29 11.97
C ARG A 178 11.54 -35.43 11.96
N GLU A 179 10.80 -35.67 13.05
CA GLU A 179 10.07 -36.95 13.19
C GLU A 179 8.57 -36.89 13.54
N ASN A 180 7.99 -35.79 14.06
CA ASN A 180 6.60 -35.84 14.59
C ASN A 180 5.52 -35.11 13.76
N LEU A 181 5.73 -34.87 12.47
CA LEU A 181 4.69 -34.27 11.60
C LEU A 181 3.92 -35.30 10.75
N ILE A 182 4.15 -36.61 10.95
CA ILE A 182 3.58 -37.67 10.08
C ILE A 182 2.87 -38.81 10.87
N GLU A 183 2.80 -38.76 12.20
CA GLU A 183 1.94 -39.67 12.99
C GLU A 183 0.66 -38.95 13.46
#